data_AF-A1R3K3-F1
#
_entry.id   AF-A1R3K3-F1
#
_cell.length_a   1.000
_cell.length_b   1.000
_cell.length_c   1.000
_cell.angle_alpha   90.00
_cell.angle_beta   90.00
_cell.angle_gamma   90.00
#
_symmetry.space_group_name_H-M   'P 1'
#
loop_
_entity.id
_entity.type
_entity.pdbx_description
1 polymer ?
#
loop_
_entity_poly.entity_id
_entity_poly.type
_entity_poly.pdbx_seq_one_letter_code
_entity_poly.pdbx_strand_id
1 'polypeptide(L)'
;MTIEPVRSKRRPVLIALAIAVVVAVVASVVVIALTNFAGQQRRDSLALLKDERLTALIGARDKIQPAVNTYLAAYKKARNVPATREDAEKNSVKERDEFQQAVNSARTALSDVQKGYGDGKEADGIGVAVAQLVDSYQAYLDSMEGLVESYPRFEGLFREDAGCSGLFVGSKAANLRERQTLLTQAAVPCREAVNQLKQSKNISYVEFARTLDNEIAQLESHAETTAKSEENYNEFVRLKDEYVKKIDDATARNAPEAEYLTIADELKALNTRIKNNRSEFDFAAKRYLNGVKDMPTLVEDVFTKNVSAQIKHHDTVIPLRVQVLKDAIDAELAE
;
A
#
# COMPACT_ATOMS: atom_id res chain seq x y z
N MET A 1 -101.84 2.15 38.15
CA MET A 1 -100.85 1.13 37.75
C MET A 1 -99.63 1.86 37.24
N THR A 2 -98.53 1.74 37.95
CA THR A 2 -97.20 2.25 37.60
C THR A 2 -96.65 1.46 36.42
N ILE A 3 -96.26 2.15 35.35
CA ILE A 3 -95.56 1.53 34.21
C ILE A 3 -94.08 1.91 34.36
N GLU A 4 -93.26 0.95 34.80
CA GLU A 4 -91.80 1.08 34.79
C GLU A 4 -91.27 1.10 33.35
N PRO A 5 -90.25 1.91 33.03
CA PRO A 5 -89.63 1.89 31.71
C PRO A 5 -88.70 0.68 31.59
N VAL A 6 -88.99 -0.17 30.60
CA VAL A 6 -88.13 -1.29 30.19
C VAL A 6 -86.77 -0.74 29.75
N ARG A 7 -85.75 -0.85 30.62
CA ARG A 7 -84.35 -0.58 30.29
C ARG A 7 -83.88 -1.57 29.22
N SER A 8 -83.87 -1.11 27.96
CA SER A 8 -83.27 -1.84 26.84
C SER A 8 -81.75 -1.95 27.02
N LYS A 9 -81.28 -3.12 27.47
CA LYS A 9 -79.84 -3.46 27.61
C LYS A 9 -79.07 -3.55 26.27
N ARG A 10 -79.76 -3.47 25.12
CA ARG A 10 -79.14 -3.61 23.78
C ARG A 10 -78.53 -2.32 23.22
N ARG A 11 -79.07 -1.15 23.59
CA ARG A 11 -78.58 0.15 23.11
C ARG A 11 -77.12 0.47 23.48
N PRO A 12 -76.65 0.26 24.74
CA PRO A 12 -75.26 0.56 25.07
C PRO A 12 -74.26 -0.40 24.41
N VAL A 13 -74.64 -1.66 24.18
CA VAL A 13 -73.80 -2.65 23.48
C VAL A 13 -73.66 -2.28 22.00
N LEU A 14 -74.74 -1.86 21.34
CA LEU A 14 -74.70 -1.40 19.94
C LEU A 14 -73.86 -0.13 19.76
N ILE A 15 -73.90 0.81 20.72
CA ILE A 15 -73.08 2.02 20.69
C ILE A 15 -71.60 1.67 20.87
N ALA A 16 -71.27 0.78 21.81
CA ALA A 16 -69.89 0.32 22.01
C ALA A 16 -69.33 -0.42 20.78
N LEU A 17 -70.14 -1.26 20.13
CA LEU A 17 -69.78 -1.95 18.89
C LEU A 17 -69.57 -0.96 17.72
N ALA A 18 -70.44 0.04 17.59
CA ALA A 18 -70.28 1.08 16.56
C ALA A 18 -69.00 1.90 16.76
N ILE A 19 -68.68 2.27 18.00
CA ILE A 19 -67.43 2.98 18.33
C ILE A 19 -66.21 2.10 18.04
N ALA A 20 -66.25 0.82 18.42
CA ALA A 20 -65.14 -0.11 18.15
C ALA A 20 -64.89 -0.30 16.65
N VAL A 21 -65.95 -0.41 15.85
CA VAL A 21 -65.83 -0.51 14.38
C VAL A 21 -65.26 0.78 13.78
N VAL A 22 -65.74 1.95 14.22
CA VAL A 22 -65.20 3.23 13.74
C VAL A 22 -63.72 3.39 14.10
N VAL A 23 -63.31 3.04 15.33
CA VAL A 23 -61.90 3.07 15.76
C VAL A 23 -61.05 2.09 14.95
N ALA A 24 -61.55 0.87 14.67
CA ALA A 24 -60.85 -0.09 13.85
C ALA A 24 -60.66 0.40 12.40
N VAL A 25 -61.70 1.02 11.81
CA VAL A 25 -61.63 1.61 10.47
C VAL A 25 -60.60 2.74 10.43
N VAL A 26 -60.64 3.67 11.39
CA VAL A 26 -59.67 4.76 11.48
C VAL A 26 -58.25 4.23 11.66
N ALA A 27 -58.05 3.23 12.52
CA ALA A 27 -56.75 2.59 12.71
C ALA A 27 -56.24 1.94 11.42
N SER A 28 -57.08 1.22 10.68
CA SER A 28 -56.69 0.63 9.39
C SER A 28 -56.35 1.68 8.33
N VAL A 29 -57.10 2.78 8.25
CA VAL A 29 -56.79 3.90 7.33
C VAL A 29 -55.47 4.56 7.70
N VAL A 30 -55.20 4.76 9.00
CA VAL A 30 -53.94 5.32 9.49
C VAL A 30 -52.77 4.39 9.18
N VAL A 31 -52.92 3.08 9.38
CA VAL A 31 -51.87 2.09 9.04
C VAL A 31 -51.58 2.11 7.53
N ILE A 32 -52.61 2.09 6.67
CA ILE A 32 -52.46 2.13 5.21
C ILE A 32 -51.79 3.44 4.76
N ALA A 33 -52.18 4.57 5.34
CA ALA A 33 -51.57 5.87 5.04
C ALA A 33 -50.09 5.92 5.48
N LEU A 34 -49.77 5.39 6.66
CA LEU A 34 -48.40 5.29 7.16
C LEU A 34 -47.54 4.37 6.28
N THR A 35 -48.06 3.22 5.84
CA THR A 35 -47.33 2.31 4.96
C THR A 35 -47.13 2.90 3.56
N ASN A 36 -48.14 3.59 3.00
CA ASN A 36 -47.99 4.26 1.71
C ASN A 36 -47.02 5.44 1.77
N PHE A 37 -47.05 6.22 2.86
CA PHE A 37 -46.12 7.33 3.05
C PHE A 37 -44.68 6.83 3.24
N ALA A 38 -44.49 5.77 4.04
CA ALA A 38 -43.18 5.13 4.22
C ALA A 38 -42.65 4.53 2.91
N GLY A 39 -43.50 3.88 2.11
CA GLY A 39 -43.13 3.34 0.80
C GLY A 39 -42.74 4.43 -0.20
N GLN A 40 -43.53 5.50 -0.30
CA GLN A 40 -43.22 6.64 -1.15
C GLN A 40 -41.91 7.34 -0.72
N GLN A 41 -41.72 7.55 0.58
CA GLN A 41 -40.50 8.13 1.13
C GLN A 41 -39.26 7.27 0.85
N ARG A 42 -39.40 5.93 0.89
CA ARG A 42 -38.31 5.01 0.52
C ARG A 42 -37.97 5.12 -0.97
N ARG A 43 -38.97 5.14 -1.85
CA ARG A 43 -38.76 5.31 -3.31
C ARG A 43 -38.11 6.65 -3.64
N ASP A 44 -38.57 7.74 -3.04
CA ASP A 44 -37.99 9.08 -3.23
C ASP A 44 -36.53 9.13 -2.73
N SER A 45 -36.22 8.47 -1.60
CA SER A 45 -34.85 8.37 -1.08
C SER A 45 -33.93 7.56 -1.99
N LEU A 46 -34.43 6.45 -2.56
CA LEU A 46 -33.67 5.61 -3.49
C LEU A 46 -33.41 6.32 -4.83
N ALA A 47 -34.41 7.05 -5.35
CA ALA A 47 -34.23 7.88 -6.54
C ALA A 47 -33.18 8.98 -6.31
N LEU A 48 -33.25 9.67 -5.16
CA LEU A 48 -32.27 10.69 -4.76
C LEU A 48 -30.86 10.10 -4.64
N LEU A 49 -30.73 8.90 -4.06
CA LEU A 49 -29.46 8.16 -3.97
C LEU A 49 -28.90 7.89 -5.37
N LYS A 50 -29.72 7.34 -6.26
CA LYS A 50 -29.33 6.94 -7.61
C LYS A 50 -28.92 8.13 -8.49
N ASP A 51 -29.72 9.17 -8.53
CA ASP A 51 -29.61 10.22 -9.56
C ASP A 51 -28.74 11.40 -9.08
N GLU A 52 -28.84 11.79 -7.82
CA GLU A 52 -28.11 12.95 -7.30
C GLU A 52 -26.84 12.53 -6.56
N ARG A 53 -26.95 11.67 -5.54
CA ARG A 53 -25.83 11.37 -4.63
C ARG A 53 -24.71 10.59 -5.33
N LEU A 54 -25.05 9.59 -6.14
CA LEU A 54 -24.04 8.89 -6.94
C LEU A 54 -23.38 9.79 -7.99
N THR A 55 -24.15 10.66 -8.64
CA THR A 55 -23.60 11.62 -9.61
C THR A 55 -22.63 12.59 -8.94
N ALA A 56 -22.97 13.09 -7.75
CA ALA A 56 -22.10 13.95 -6.96
C ALA A 56 -20.80 13.22 -6.55
N LEU A 57 -20.91 11.95 -6.12
CA LEU A 57 -19.75 11.13 -5.74
C LEU A 57 -18.81 10.87 -6.93
N ILE A 58 -19.35 10.57 -8.11
CA ILE A 58 -18.56 10.42 -9.35
C ILE A 58 -17.87 11.74 -9.70
N GLY A 59 -18.62 12.85 -9.73
CA GLY A 59 -18.07 14.16 -10.05
C GLY A 59 -17.02 14.66 -9.04
N ALA A 60 -17.10 14.24 -7.78
CA ALA A 60 -16.07 14.51 -6.78
C ALA A 60 -14.80 13.66 -7.01
N ARG A 61 -14.97 12.38 -7.35
CA ARG A 61 -13.86 11.47 -7.69
C ARG A 61 -13.03 11.96 -8.86
N ASP A 62 -13.69 12.43 -9.91
CA ASP A 62 -13.05 12.84 -11.17
C ASP A 62 -12.11 14.04 -11.00
N LYS A 63 -12.23 14.77 -9.88
CA LYS A 63 -11.35 15.90 -9.54
C LYS A 63 -10.05 15.47 -8.83
N ILE A 64 -10.02 14.26 -8.26
CA ILE A 64 -8.91 13.83 -7.38
C ILE A 64 -7.64 13.58 -8.18
N GLN A 65 -7.68 12.72 -9.20
CA GLN A 65 -6.48 12.40 -9.99
C GLN A 65 -5.86 13.63 -10.68
N PRO A 66 -6.63 14.56 -11.28
CA PRO A 66 -6.09 15.83 -11.76
C PRO A 66 -5.40 16.65 -10.67
N ALA A 67 -5.96 16.71 -9.46
CA ALA A 67 -5.35 17.43 -8.33
C ALA A 67 -4.04 16.77 -7.87
N VAL A 68 -4.01 15.43 -7.78
CA VAL A 68 -2.78 14.67 -7.52
C VAL A 68 -1.71 15.00 -8.57
N ASN A 69 -2.03 14.91 -9.85
CA ASN A 69 -1.08 15.18 -10.93
C ASN A 69 -0.53 16.61 -10.87
N THR A 70 -1.39 17.58 -10.56
CA THR A 70 -1.01 18.98 -10.39
C THR A 70 -0.03 19.15 -9.22
N TYR A 71 -0.32 18.54 -8.07
CA TYR A 71 0.59 18.55 -6.92
C TYR A 71 1.94 17.89 -7.24
N LEU A 72 1.96 16.68 -7.80
CA LEU A 72 3.20 15.97 -8.11
C LEU A 72 4.06 16.76 -9.10
N ALA A 73 3.44 17.39 -10.10
CA ALA A 73 4.13 18.25 -11.06
C ALA A 73 4.69 19.53 -10.42
N ALA A 74 3.91 20.19 -9.55
CA ALA A 74 4.35 21.39 -8.83
C ALA A 74 5.52 21.07 -7.89
N TYR A 75 5.42 19.98 -7.13
CA TYR A 75 6.49 19.52 -6.24
C TYR A 75 7.76 19.18 -7.01
N LYS A 76 7.65 18.40 -8.10
CA LYS A 76 8.79 18.06 -8.97
C LYS A 76 9.44 19.32 -9.57
N LYS A 77 8.64 20.28 -10.04
CA LYS A 77 9.14 21.56 -10.54
C LYS A 77 9.90 22.32 -9.46
N ALA A 78 9.39 22.35 -8.24
CA ALA A 78 10.05 23.01 -7.12
C ALA A 78 11.38 22.32 -6.75
N ARG A 79 11.45 20.98 -6.82
CA ARG A 79 12.67 20.19 -6.55
C ARG A 79 13.73 20.20 -7.67
N ASN A 80 13.42 20.74 -8.85
CA ASN A 80 14.37 20.90 -9.95
C ASN A 80 15.19 22.20 -9.88
N VAL A 81 14.83 23.10 -8.95
CA VAL A 81 15.64 24.25 -8.52
C VAL A 81 16.58 23.74 -7.39
N PRO A 82 17.71 24.38 -7.05
CA PRO A 82 18.50 24.05 -5.83
C PRO A 82 17.75 24.30 -4.51
N ALA A 83 16.46 24.00 -4.47
CA ALA A 83 15.54 24.15 -3.37
C ALA A 83 15.59 22.90 -2.47
N THR A 84 15.59 23.13 -1.17
CA THR A 84 15.50 22.06 -0.17
C THR A 84 14.16 21.34 -0.27
N ARG A 85 14.04 20.19 0.39
CA ARG A 85 12.74 19.50 0.52
C ARG A 85 11.67 20.43 1.11
N GLU A 86 12.03 21.21 2.13
CA GLU A 86 11.13 22.15 2.80
C GLU A 86 10.66 23.27 1.86
N ASP A 87 11.56 23.80 1.04
CA ASP A 87 11.22 24.80 0.03
C ASP A 87 10.26 24.24 -1.03
N ALA A 88 10.45 22.99 -1.43
CA ALA A 88 9.54 22.34 -2.38
C ALA A 88 8.16 22.07 -1.79
N GLU A 89 8.09 21.65 -0.52
CA GLU A 89 6.83 21.48 0.20
C GLU A 89 6.10 22.83 0.34
N LYS A 90 6.82 23.91 0.67
CA LYS A 90 6.26 25.26 0.76
C LYS A 90 5.75 25.78 -0.59
N ASN A 91 6.50 25.54 -1.66
CA ASN A 91 6.15 26.02 -2.99
C ASN A 91 5.03 25.22 -3.67
N SER A 92 4.65 24.05 -3.13
CA SER A 92 3.57 23.19 -3.62
C SER A 92 2.36 23.14 -2.66
N VAL A 93 2.34 23.99 -1.63
CA VAL A 93 1.31 23.97 -0.59
C VAL A 93 -0.08 24.24 -1.15
N LYS A 94 -0.18 25.15 -2.12
CA LYS A 94 -1.45 25.50 -2.76
C LYS A 94 -2.06 24.29 -3.46
N GLU A 95 -1.27 23.59 -4.27
CA GLU A 95 -1.71 22.41 -5.00
C GLU A 95 -2.03 21.25 -4.05
N ARG A 96 -1.31 21.14 -2.92
CA ARG A 96 -1.63 20.18 -1.85
C ARG A 96 -2.98 20.49 -1.20
N ASP A 97 -3.26 21.76 -0.93
CA ASP A 97 -4.51 22.19 -0.31
C ASP A 97 -5.70 21.99 -1.28
N GLU A 98 -5.51 22.27 -2.57
CA GLU A 98 -6.50 21.96 -3.63
C GLU A 98 -6.79 20.45 -3.70
N PHE A 99 -5.76 19.60 -3.62
CA PHE A 99 -5.95 18.16 -3.51
C PHE A 99 -6.75 17.77 -2.25
N GLN A 100 -6.43 18.34 -1.08
CA GLN A 100 -7.15 18.03 0.15
C GLN A 100 -8.63 18.45 0.07
N GLN A 101 -8.93 19.58 -0.58
CA GLN A 101 -10.31 20.00 -0.83
C GLN A 101 -11.06 19.01 -1.72
N ALA A 102 -10.41 18.47 -2.77
CA ALA A 102 -11.01 17.46 -3.63
C ALA A 102 -11.30 16.16 -2.85
N VAL A 103 -10.36 15.70 -2.04
CA VAL A 103 -10.53 14.51 -1.18
C VAL A 103 -11.66 14.71 -0.16
N ASN A 104 -11.68 15.85 0.54
CA ASN A 104 -12.73 16.16 1.51
C ASN A 104 -14.10 16.22 0.85
N SER A 105 -14.19 16.80 -0.35
CA SER A 105 -15.44 16.82 -1.13
C SER A 105 -15.92 15.41 -1.48
N ALA A 106 -15.00 14.53 -1.88
CA ALA A 106 -15.33 13.14 -2.17
C ALA A 106 -15.75 12.34 -0.93
N ARG A 107 -15.12 12.58 0.23
CA ARG A 107 -15.53 11.98 1.51
C ARG A 107 -16.94 12.42 1.92
N THR A 108 -17.26 13.70 1.77
CA THR A 108 -18.61 14.19 2.03
C THR A 108 -19.62 13.51 1.13
N ALA A 109 -19.37 13.47 -0.19
CA ALA A 109 -20.25 12.79 -1.14
C ALA A 109 -20.39 11.28 -0.84
N LEU A 110 -19.31 10.63 -0.39
CA LEU A 110 -19.33 9.22 0.01
C LEU A 110 -20.19 9.00 1.26
N SER A 111 -20.07 9.89 2.25
CA SER A 111 -20.90 9.88 3.46
C SER A 111 -22.37 10.10 3.12
N ASP A 112 -22.68 10.95 2.13
CA ASP A 112 -24.05 11.20 1.69
C ASP A 112 -24.66 9.97 1.00
N VAL A 113 -23.87 9.23 0.21
CA VAL A 113 -24.28 7.92 -0.36
C VAL A 113 -24.56 6.93 0.77
N GLN A 114 -23.64 6.81 1.75
CA GLN A 114 -23.80 5.91 2.88
C GLN A 114 -25.04 6.23 3.73
N LYS A 115 -25.30 7.51 4.00
CA LYS A 115 -26.50 7.97 4.75
C LYS A 115 -27.78 7.89 3.92
N GLY A 116 -27.70 7.93 2.59
CA GLY A 116 -28.86 7.94 1.69
C GLY A 116 -29.61 6.62 1.59
N TYR A 117 -28.95 5.54 1.97
CA TYR A 117 -29.57 4.24 2.18
C TYR A 117 -30.25 4.13 3.57
N GLY A 118 -29.96 5.05 4.51
CA GLY A 118 -30.52 5.09 5.86
C GLY A 118 -29.72 4.28 6.89
N ASP A 119 -30.09 4.35 8.19
CA ASP A 119 -29.51 3.55 9.29
C ASP A 119 -29.82 2.04 9.19
N GLY A 120 -30.26 1.57 8.01
CA GLY A 120 -30.83 0.25 7.76
C GLY A 120 -29.80 -0.87 7.87
N LYS A 121 -29.75 -1.48 9.04
CA LYS A 121 -29.04 -2.73 9.37
C LYS A 121 -29.62 -3.98 8.67
N GLU A 122 -30.29 -3.82 7.54
CA GLU A 122 -30.88 -4.93 6.81
C GLU A 122 -29.93 -5.33 5.68
N ALA A 123 -29.58 -6.60 5.66
CA ALA A 123 -28.77 -7.23 4.63
C ALA A 123 -29.60 -7.40 3.34
N ASP A 124 -30.03 -6.29 2.75
CA ASP A 124 -30.65 -6.26 1.43
C ASP A 124 -29.58 -6.06 0.32
N GLY A 125 -29.97 -6.28 -0.94
CA GLY A 125 -29.05 -6.18 -2.08
C GLY A 125 -28.45 -4.79 -2.28
N ILE A 126 -29.19 -3.73 -1.90
CA ILE A 126 -28.74 -2.33 -2.00
C ILE A 126 -27.72 -2.04 -0.91
N GLY A 127 -27.96 -2.47 0.34
CA GLY A 127 -27.02 -2.30 1.45
C GLY A 127 -25.66 -2.94 1.20
N VAL A 128 -25.63 -4.14 0.60
CA VAL A 128 -24.38 -4.79 0.19
C VAL A 128 -23.67 -4.01 -0.92
N ALA A 129 -24.41 -3.54 -1.93
CA ALA A 129 -23.85 -2.75 -3.02
C ALA A 129 -23.28 -1.40 -2.53
N VAL A 130 -23.97 -0.73 -1.61
CA VAL A 130 -23.48 0.50 -0.94
C VAL A 130 -22.20 0.21 -0.17
N ALA A 131 -22.15 -0.85 0.66
CA ALA A 131 -20.97 -1.20 1.43
C ALA A 131 -19.75 -1.48 0.53
N GLN A 132 -19.93 -2.27 -0.53
CA GLN A 132 -18.87 -2.54 -1.50
C GLN A 132 -18.40 -1.26 -2.19
N LEU A 133 -19.33 -0.38 -2.59
CA LEU A 133 -18.99 0.90 -3.20
C LEU A 133 -18.16 1.76 -2.23
N VAL A 134 -18.59 1.86 -0.97
CA VAL A 134 -17.91 2.60 0.09
C VAL A 134 -16.49 2.09 0.30
N ASP A 135 -16.30 0.78 0.45
CA ASP A 135 -14.97 0.19 0.61
C ASP A 135 -14.04 0.51 -0.57
N SER A 136 -14.57 0.45 -1.79
CA SER A 136 -13.79 0.75 -3.00
C SER A 136 -13.36 2.21 -3.09
N TYR A 137 -14.27 3.13 -2.76
CA TYR A 137 -13.98 4.55 -2.75
C TYR A 137 -13.02 4.90 -1.62
N GLN A 138 -13.21 4.36 -0.42
CA GLN A 138 -12.31 4.58 0.71
C GLN A 138 -10.89 4.12 0.37
N ALA A 139 -10.74 2.92 -0.20
CA ALA A 139 -9.43 2.42 -0.65
C ALA A 139 -8.78 3.32 -1.72
N TYR A 140 -9.57 3.87 -2.65
CA TYR A 140 -9.08 4.83 -3.65
C TYR A 140 -8.64 6.14 -2.99
N LEU A 141 -9.43 6.71 -2.08
CA LEU A 141 -9.10 7.94 -1.36
C LEU A 141 -7.82 7.78 -0.55
N ASP A 142 -7.71 6.70 0.23
CA ASP A 142 -6.53 6.41 1.04
C ASP A 142 -5.29 6.19 0.17
N SER A 143 -5.43 5.51 -0.97
CA SER A 143 -4.36 5.34 -1.96
C SER A 143 -3.86 6.68 -2.52
N MET A 144 -4.78 7.59 -2.90
CA MET A 144 -4.42 8.88 -3.47
C MET A 144 -3.86 9.85 -2.42
N GLU A 145 -4.38 9.82 -1.19
CA GLU A 145 -3.78 10.55 -0.07
C GLU A 145 -2.38 10.05 0.24
N GLY A 146 -2.19 8.74 0.37
CA GLY A 146 -0.88 8.16 0.61
C GLY A 146 0.13 8.52 -0.47
N LEU A 147 -0.33 8.59 -1.74
CA LEU A 147 0.47 9.00 -2.87
C LEU A 147 0.98 10.43 -2.68
N VAL A 148 0.11 11.38 -2.32
CA VAL A 148 0.47 12.79 -2.10
C VAL A 148 1.30 12.98 -0.83
N GLU A 149 0.85 12.44 0.31
CA GLU A 149 1.47 12.61 1.62
C GLU A 149 2.90 12.04 1.67
N SER A 150 3.14 10.93 0.98
CA SER A 150 4.43 10.23 1.00
C SER A 150 5.34 10.58 -0.18
N TYR A 151 4.84 11.31 -1.19
CA TYR A 151 5.64 11.66 -2.36
C TYR A 151 6.94 12.41 -2.03
N PRO A 152 6.99 13.40 -1.12
CA PRO A 152 8.25 14.05 -0.74
C PRO A 152 9.31 13.08 -0.22
N ARG A 153 8.88 12.06 0.54
CA ARG A 153 9.77 11.03 1.10
C ARG A 153 10.25 10.07 0.00
N PHE A 154 9.35 9.69 -0.91
CA PHE A 154 9.69 8.82 -2.04
C PHE A 154 10.62 9.52 -3.04
N GLU A 155 10.27 10.72 -3.53
CA GLU A 155 11.07 11.48 -4.50
C GLU A 155 12.45 11.84 -3.96
N GLY A 156 12.51 12.18 -2.67
CA GLY A 156 13.74 12.53 -2.00
C GLY A 156 14.65 11.33 -1.71
N LEU A 157 14.17 10.09 -1.74
CA LEU A 157 14.83 8.93 -1.11
C LEU A 157 16.32 8.76 -1.46
N PHE A 158 16.68 8.99 -2.72
CA PHE A 158 18.04 8.83 -3.25
C PHE A 158 18.80 10.14 -3.51
N ARG A 159 18.26 11.29 -3.09
CA ARG A 159 18.96 12.57 -3.19
C ARG A 159 20.03 12.71 -2.10
N GLU A 160 20.95 13.66 -2.30
CA GLU A 160 22.06 13.92 -1.36
C GLU A 160 21.58 14.35 0.03
N ASP A 161 20.43 15.01 0.12
CA ASP A 161 19.77 15.43 1.37
C ASP A 161 19.00 14.29 2.06
N ALA A 162 19.12 13.04 1.58
CA ALA A 162 18.32 11.91 2.02
C ALA A 162 19.10 10.61 2.24
N GLY A 163 18.43 9.65 2.89
CA GLY A 163 19.05 8.50 3.54
C GLY A 163 19.66 7.42 2.63
N CYS A 164 19.27 7.30 1.36
CA CYS A 164 19.68 6.15 0.52
C CYS A 164 20.75 6.46 -0.53
N SER A 165 21.13 7.72 -0.74
CA SER A 165 22.16 8.11 -1.72
C SER A 165 23.52 7.45 -1.44
N GLY A 166 23.82 7.20 -0.16
CA GLY A 166 25.04 6.55 0.29
C GLY A 166 25.17 5.07 -0.07
N LEU A 167 24.10 4.38 -0.50
CA LEU A 167 24.16 2.95 -0.83
C LEU A 167 25.11 2.63 -2.01
N PHE A 168 25.37 3.62 -2.87
CA PHE A 168 26.24 3.50 -4.03
C PHE A 168 27.73 3.77 -3.69
N VAL A 169 28.26 3.07 -2.68
CA VAL A 169 29.63 3.26 -2.14
C VAL A 169 30.79 2.86 -3.07
N GLY A 170 30.48 2.31 -4.25
CA GLY A 170 31.41 1.51 -5.06
C GLY A 170 32.71 2.19 -5.50
N SER A 171 32.76 3.52 -5.63
CA SER A 171 33.96 4.25 -6.08
C SER A 171 34.80 4.87 -4.94
N LYS A 172 34.35 4.74 -3.68
CA LYS A 172 34.97 5.43 -2.53
C LYS A 172 35.81 4.53 -1.62
N ALA A 173 35.70 3.21 -1.75
CA ALA A 173 36.40 2.25 -0.89
C ALA A 173 37.73 1.77 -1.51
N ALA A 174 38.77 1.62 -0.68
CA ALA A 174 40.07 1.10 -1.09
C ALA A 174 40.13 -0.44 -1.14
N ASN A 175 39.23 -1.14 -0.42
CA ASN A 175 39.11 -2.60 -0.40
C ASN A 175 37.65 -3.03 -0.11
N LEU A 176 37.36 -4.33 -0.17
CA LEU A 176 35.99 -4.83 -0.03
C LEU A 176 35.48 -4.78 1.40
N ARG A 177 36.36 -4.88 2.40
CA ARG A 177 35.99 -4.69 3.82
C ARG A 177 35.54 -3.27 4.11
N GLU A 178 36.27 -2.28 3.60
CA GLU A 178 35.88 -0.86 3.71
C GLU A 178 34.56 -0.61 2.97
N ARG A 179 34.38 -1.17 1.77
CA ARG A 179 33.12 -1.08 1.03
C ARG A 179 31.95 -1.63 1.83
N GLN A 180 32.11 -2.80 2.45
CA GLN A 180 31.08 -3.42 3.29
C GLN A 180 30.75 -2.53 4.50
N THR A 181 31.77 -1.95 5.13
CA THR A 181 31.61 -1.03 6.26
C THR A 181 30.84 0.22 5.86
N LEU A 182 31.25 0.89 4.78
CA LEU A 182 30.58 2.08 4.26
C LEU A 182 29.13 1.79 3.84
N LEU A 183 28.88 0.64 3.21
CA LEU A 183 27.53 0.21 2.86
C LEU A 183 26.66 0.03 4.10
N THR A 184 27.17 -0.65 5.12
CA THR A 184 26.43 -0.87 6.38
C THR A 184 26.11 0.46 7.06
N GLN A 185 27.04 1.41 7.06
CA GLN A 185 26.81 2.76 7.57
C GLN A 185 25.74 3.51 6.77
N ALA A 186 25.76 3.41 5.44
CA ALA A 186 24.76 4.02 4.57
C ALA A 186 23.38 3.34 4.63
N ALA A 187 23.34 2.04 4.95
CA ALA A 187 22.10 1.27 5.06
C ALA A 187 21.23 1.73 6.25
N VAL A 188 21.84 2.23 7.34
CA VAL A 188 21.11 2.69 8.53
C VAL A 188 20.13 3.84 8.21
N PRO A 189 20.56 5.01 7.71
CA PRO A 189 19.64 6.09 7.39
C PRO A 189 18.70 5.72 6.22
N CYS A 190 19.12 4.85 5.30
CA CYS A 190 18.26 4.37 4.24
C CYS A 190 17.10 3.51 4.77
N ARG A 191 17.37 2.56 5.67
CA ARG A 191 16.34 1.73 6.31
C ARG A 191 15.37 2.56 7.12
N GLU A 192 15.83 3.62 7.77
CA GLU A 192 14.93 4.56 8.46
C GLU A 192 13.97 5.24 7.48
N ALA A 193 14.48 5.78 6.37
CA ALA A 193 13.66 6.40 5.33
C ALA A 193 12.68 5.39 4.69
N VAL A 194 13.13 4.16 4.46
CA VAL A 194 12.30 3.06 3.96
C VAL A 194 11.20 2.67 4.97
N ASN A 195 11.51 2.59 6.26
CA ASN A 195 10.52 2.28 7.29
C ASN A 195 9.46 3.38 7.44
N GLN A 196 9.85 4.63 7.26
CA GLN A 196 8.91 5.75 7.16
C GLN A 196 7.99 5.60 5.94
N LEU A 197 8.50 5.14 4.79
CA LEU A 197 7.70 4.93 3.59
C LEU A 197 6.74 3.73 3.71
N LYS A 198 7.09 2.70 4.49
CA LYS A 198 6.19 1.57 4.82
C LYS A 198 4.93 2.00 5.60
N GLN A 199 4.91 3.20 6.18
CA GLN A 199 3.74 3.76 6.87
C GLN A 199 2.79 4.49 5.93
N SER A 200 3.12 4.58 4.62
CA SER A 200 2.24 5.20 3.63
C SER A 200 0.91 4.46 3.52
N LYS A 201 -0.17 5.21 3.28
CA LYS A 201 -1.46 4.63 2.87
C LYS A 201 -1.46 4.13 1.43
N ASN A 202 -0.43 4.46 0.64
CA ASN A 202 -0.31 4.02 -0.74
C ASN A 202 0.43 2.67 -0.81
N ILE A 203 -0.27 1.63 -1.26
CA ILE A 203 0.28 0.27 -1.29
C ILE A 203 1.50 0.15 -2.20
N SER A 204 1.55 0.90 -3.30
CA SER A 204 2.68 0.88 -4.24
C SER A 204 3.96 1.37 -3.57
N TYR A 205 3.88 2.39 -2.71
CA TYR A 205 5.00 2.85 -1.91
C TYR A 205 5.39 1.88 -0.79
N VAL A 206 4.41 1.24 -0.16
CA VAL A 206 4.68 0.22 0.87
C VAL A 206 5.39 -0.99 0.27
N GLU A 207 4.95 -1.47 -0.90
CA GLU A 207 5.56 -2.60 -1.60
C GLU A 207 6.96 -2.26 -2.11
N PHE A 208 7.14 -1.07 -2.68
CA PHE A 208 8.47 -0.57 -3.04
C PHE A 208 9.39 -0.53 -1.82
N ALA A 209 8.93 0.01 -0.69
CA ALA A 209 9.73 0.10 0.53
C ALA A 209 10.11 -1.29 1.08
N ARG A 210 9.21 -2.28 1.02
CA ARG A 210 9.51 -3.67 1.39
C ARG A 210 10.55 -4.29 0.47
N THR A 211 10.40 -4.10 -0.84
CA THR A 211 11.35 -4.62 -1.84
C THR A 211 12.72 -3.99 -1.64
N LEU A 212 12.80 -2.67 -1.46
CA LEU A 212 14.06 -1.97 -1.25
C LEU A 212 14.76 -2.41 0.05
N ASP A 213 14.03 -2.63 1.14
CA ASP A 213 14.62 -3.14 2.38
C ASP A 213 15.25 -4.53 2.20
N ASN A 214 14.58 -5.40 1.45
CA ASN A 214 15.10 -6.73 1.11
C ASN A 214 16.36 -6.63 0.25
N GLU A 215 16.37 -5.73 -0.73
CA GLU A 215 17.55 -5.50 -1.57
C GLU A 215 18.73 -4.95 -0.78
N ILE A 216 18.51 -4.03 0.16
CA ILE A 216 19.54 -3.54 1.08
C ILE A 216 20.13 -4.69 1.89
N ALA A 217 19.28 -5.57 2.44
CA ALA A 217 19.74 -6.73 3.20
C ALA A 217 20.56 -7.70 2.32
N GLN A 218 20.16 -7.92 1.07
CA GLN A 218 20.92 -8.73 0.11
C GLN A 218 22.27 -8.08 -0.23
N LEU A 219 22.31 -6.77 -0.46
CA LEU A 219 23.54 -6.02 -0.72
C LEU A 219 24.52 -6.13 0.45
N GLU A 220 24.06 -5.98 1.69
CA GLU A 220 24.89 -6.16 2.89
C GLU A 220 25.43 -7.59 3.01
N SER A 221 24.57 -8.59 2.81
CA SER A 221 24.96 -10.00 2.88
C SER A 221 26.00 -10.38 1.82
N HIS A 222 25.81 -9.92 0.57
CA HIS A 222 26.75 -10.16 -0.51
C HIS A 222 28.05 -9.37 -0.31
N ALA A 223 28.00 -8.14 0.19
CA ALA A 223 29.19 -7.36 0.53
C ALA A 223 30.04 -8.07 1.59
N GLU A 224 29.42 -8.54 2.67
CA GLU A 224 30.07 -9.32 3.73
C GLU A 224 30.73 -10.59 3.19
N THR A 225 30.05 -11.31 2.30
CA THR A 225 30.60 -12.52 1.66
C THR A 225 31.82 -12.19 0.80
N THR A 226 31.75 -11.12 0.01
CA THR A 226 32.89 -10.69 -0.83
C THR A 226 34.08 -10.19 -0.01
N ALA A 227 33.84 -9.47 1.09
CA ALA A 227 34.89 -9.00 2.00
C ALA A 227 35.61 -10.17 2.69
N LYS A 228 34.85 -11.13 3.25
CA LYS A 228 35.41 -12.36 3.84
C LYS A 228 36.23 -13.16 2.82
N SER A 229 35.76 -13.25 1.59
CA SER A 229 36.46 -13.98 0.53
C SER A 229 37.77 -13.33 0.11
N GLU A 230 37.86 -11.99 0.16
CA GLU A 230 39.10 -11.22 -0.06
C GLU A 230 40.10 -11.45 1.09
N GLU A 231 39.62 -11.47 2.34
CA GLU A 231 40.47 -11.79 3.50
C GLU A 231 41.02 -13.22 3.41
N ASN A 232 40.18 -14.18 3.04
CA ASN A 232 40.60 -15.57 2.81
C ASN A 232 41.62 -15.67 1.67
N TYR A 233 41.50 -14.84 0.62
CA TYR A 233 42.49 -14.80 -0.45
C TYR A 233 43.88 -14.43 0.07
N ASN A 234 43.96 -13.40 0.93
CA ASN A 234 45.22 -13.01 1.57
C ASN A 234 45.79 -14.14 2.46
N GLU A 235 44.93 -14.88 3.18
CA GLU A 235 45.33 -16.09 3.92
C GLU A 235 45.87 -17.17 2.98
N PHE A 236 45.21 -17.44 1.85
CA PHE A 236 45.66 -18.46 0.89
C PHE A 236 47.00 -18.13 0.25
N VAL A 237 47.29 -16.86 -0.01
CA VAL A 237 48.60 -16.43 -0.51
C VAL A 237 49.68 -16.76 0.53
N ARG A 238 49.45 -16.44 1.81
CA ARG A 238 50.38 -16.77 2.90
C ARG A 238 50.56 -18.29 3.05
N LEU A 239 49.46 -19.05 3.08
CA LEU A 239 49.51 -20.52 3.20
C LEU A 239 50.26 -21.14 2.02
N LYS A 240 50.06 -20.64 0.79
CA LYS A 240 50.81 -21.10 -0.38
C LYS A 240 52.33 -20.92 -0.17
N ASP A 241 52.78 -19.77 0.33
CA ASP A 241 54.19 -19.53 0.62
C ASP A 241 54.72 -20.44 1.75
N GLU A 242 53.90 -20.70 2.78
CA GLU A 242 54.24 -21.66 3.85
C GLU A 242 54.38 -23.09 3.34
N TYR A 243 53.49 -23.55 2.46
CA TYR A 243 53.59 -24.89 1.86
C TYR A 243 54.77 -25.03 0.90
N VAL A 244 55.10 -23.98 0.13
CA VAL A 244 56.33 -23.95 -0.69
C VAL A 244 57.55 -24.17 0.21
N LYS A 245 57.64 -23.42 1.31
CA LYS A 245 58.73 -23.59 2.29
C LYS A 245 58.73 -24.98 2.92
N LYS A 246 57.56 -25.53 3.28
CA LYS A 246 57.44 -26.88 3.86
C LYS A 246 57.95 -27.96 2.89
N ILE A 247 57.69 -27.81 1.59
CA ILE A 247 58.21 -28.69 0.54
C ILE A 247 59.72 -28.54 0.40
N ASP A 248 60.22 -27.31 0.36
CA ASP A 248 61.66 -27.03 0.24
C ASP A 248 62.44 -27.60 1.44
N ASP A 249 61.94 -27.39 2.65
CA ASP A 249 62.52 -27.92 3.89
C ASP A 249 62.49 -29.46 3.94
N ALA A 250 61.38 -30.08 3.51
CA ALA A 250 61.27 -31.54 3.40
C ALA A 250 62.27 -32.11 2.38
N THR A 251 62.47 -31.40 1.27
CA THR A 251 63.42 -31.77 0.21
C THR A 251 64.87 -31.62 0.66
N ALA A 252 65.21 -30.52 1.32
CA ALA A 252 66.55 -30.27 1.82
C ALA A 252 67.03 -31.33 2.83
N ARG A 253 66.11 -31.93 3.59
CA ARG A 253 66.42 -32.97 4.59
C ARG A 253 66.16 -34.40 4.13
N ASN A 254 65.80 -34.63 2.86
CA ASN A 254 65.43 -35.95 2.34
C ASN A 254 64.33 -36.63 3.18
N ALA A 255 63.20 -35.93 3.37
CA ALA A 255 62.06 -36.45 4.11
C ALA A 255 61.53 -37.78 3.53
N PRO A 256 60.93 -38.65 4.37
CA PRO A 256 60.34 -39.89 3.91
C PRO A 256 59.09 -39.66 3.03
N GLU A 257 58.81 -40.60 2.12
CA GLU A 257 57.67 -40.53 1.18
C GLU A 257 56.32 -40.30 1.87
N ALA A 258 56.11 -40.91 3.03
CA ALA A 258 54.88 -40.73 3.82
C ALA A 258 54.63 -39.26 4.20
N GLU A 259 55.69 -38.48 4.41
CA GLU A 259 55.56 -37.06 4.71
C GLU A 259 55.16 -36.25 3.48
N TYR A 260 55.71 -36.56 2.30
CA TYR A 260 55.30 -35.95 1.03
C TYR A 260 53.84 -36.26 0.69
N LEU A 261 53.37 -37.48 0.96
CA LEU A 261 51.96 -37.83 0.80
C LEU A 261 51.05 -36.99 1.70
N THR A 262 51.47 -36.77 2.96
CA THR A 262 50.72 -35.91 3.90
C THR A 262 50.66 -34.47 3.39
N ILE A 263 51.79 -33.91 2.91
CA ILE A 263 51.84 -32.55 2.33
C ILE A 263 50.94 -32.46 1.08
N ALA A 264 50.92 -33.50 0.23
CA ALA A 264 50.07 -33.54 -0.94
C ALA A 264 48.57 -33.56 -0.60
N ASP A 265 48.16 -34.31 0.43
CA ASP A 265 46.78 -34.33 0.90
C ASP A 265 46.36 -32.98 1.51
N GLU A 266 47.24 -32.35 2.29
CA GLU A 266 47.04 -31.00 2.82
C GLU A 266 46.87 -29.96 1.70
N LEU A 267 47.71 -30.02 0.66
CA LEU A 267 47.61 -29.16 -0.52
C LEU A 267 46.33 -29.39 -1.32
N LYS A 268 45.87 -30.64 -1.44
CA LYS A 268 44.59 -30.97 -2.08
C LYS A 268 43.41 -30.39 -1.31
N ALA A 269 43.45 -30.43 0.03
CA ALA A 269 42.46 -29.79 0.89
C ALA A 269 42.50 -28.26 0.75
N LEU A 270 43.69 -27.64 0.73
CA LEU A 270 43.85 -26.20 0.49
C LEU A 270 43.29 -25.78 -0.87
N ASN A 271 43.61 -26.52 -1.95
CA ASN A 271 43.09 -26.23 -3.28
C ASN A 271 41.56 -26.33 -3.34
N THR A 272 40.97 -27.26 -2.58
CA THR A 272 39.50 -27.37 -2.46
C THR A 272 38.92 -26.14 -1.75
N ARG A 273 39.54 -25.68 -0.65
CA ARG A 273 39.14 -24.43 0.04
C ARG A 273 39.22 -23.23 -0.89
N ILE A 274 40.30 -23.10 -1.67
CA ILE A 274 40.48 -22.00 -2.64
C ILE A 274 39.37 -22.01 -3.69
N LYS A 275 39.05 -23.18 -4.27
CA LYS A 275 37.99 -23.32 -5.27
C LYS A 275 36.62 -22.92 -4.71
N ASN A 276 36.29 -23.37 -3.49
CA ASN A 276 35.02 -23.03 -2.86
C ASN A 276 34.92 -21.53 -2.58
N ASN A 277 35.97 -20.93 -2.00
CA ASN A 277 36.03 -19.48 -1.74
C ASN A 277 35.87 -18.65 -3.02
N ARG A 278 36.53 -19.06 -4.12
CA ARG A 278 36.36 -18.38 -5.42
C ARG A 278 34.92 -18.47 -5.92
N SER A 279 34.30 -19.65 -5.82
CA SER A 279 32.91 -19.84 -6.25
C SER A 279 31.94 -18.97 -5.44
N GLU A 280 32.14 -18.89 -4.13
CA GLU A 280 31.35 -18.03 -3.22
C GLU A 280 31.53 -16.55 -3.55
N PHE A 281 32.78 -16.12 -3.78
CA PHE A 281 33.09 -14.76 -4.20
C PHE A 281 32.42 -14.40 -5.53
N ASP A 282 32.60 -15.22 -6.57
CA ASP A 282 32.06 -14.96 -7.91
C ASP A 282 30.52 -14.88 -7.87
N PHE A 283 29.88 -15.75 -7.08
CA PHE A 283 28.43 -15.72 -6.88
C PHE A 283 27.97 -14.44 -6.17
N ALA A 284 28.59 -14.10 -5.04
CA ALA A 284 28.22 -12.92 -4.25
C ALA A 284 28.52 -11.62 -5.00
N ALA A 285 29.67 -11.50 -5.65
CA ALA A 285 30.06 -10.34 -6.43
C ALA A 285 29.08 -10.07 -7.59
N LYS A 286 28.67 -11.12 -8.32
CA LYS A 286 27.68 -11.00 -9.38
C LYS A 286 26.33 -10.50 -8.85
N ARG A 287 25.85 -11.08 -7.73
CA ARG A 287 24.58 -10.68 -7.12
C ARG A 287 24.61 -9.27 -6.57
N TYR A 288 25.70 -8.90 -5.91
CA TYR A 288 25.94 -7.53 -5.45
C TYR A 288 25.86 -6.54 -6.62
N LEU A 289 26.57 -6.81 -7.72
CA LEU A 289 26.57 -5.93 -8.89
C LEU A 289 25.20 -5.81 -9.56
N ASN A 290 24.45 -6.91 -9.62
CA ASN A 290 23.08 -6.88 -10.14
C ASN A 290 22.17 -6.04 -9.24
N GLY A 291 22.19 -6.25 -7.92
CA GLY A 291 21.37 -5.46 -6.98
C GLY A 291 21.64 -3.95 -7.10
N VAL A 292 22.91 -3.55 -7.26
CA VAL A 292 23.25 -2.13 -7.50
C VAL A 292 22.72 -1.62 -8.84
N LYS A 293 22.78 -2.44 -9.91
CA LYS A 293 22.31 -2.07 -11.26
C LYS A 293 20.79 -2.00 -11.36
N ASP A 294 20.08 -2.84 -10.63
CA ASP A 294 18.63 -2.96 -10.71
C ASP A 294 17.91 -1.94 -9.80
N MET A 295 18.62 -1.33 -8.85
CA MET A 295 18.07 -0.33 -7.91
C MET A 295 17.35 0.85 -8.59
N PRO A 296 17.90 1.49 -9.65
CA PRO A 296 17.21 2.57 -10.34
C PRO A 296 15.90 2.12 -10.99
N THR A 297 15.86 0.90 -11.52
CA THR A 297 14.65 0.32 -12.11
C THR A 297 13.55 0.12 -11.08
N LEU A 298 13.90 -0.28 -9.84
CA LEU A 298 12.91 -0.37 -8.75
C LEU A 298 12.22 0.97 -8.47
N VAL A 299 12.95 2.08 -8.55
CA VAL A 299 12.40 3.43 -8.35
C VAL A 299 11.52 3.84 -9.54
N GLU A 300 11.99 3.60 -10.76
CA GLU A 300 11.27 3.94 -11.99
C GLU A 300 9.94 3.17 -12.11
N ASP A 301 9.94 1.90 -11.73
CA ASP A 301 8.78 1.01 -11.81
C ASP A 301 7.62 1.45 -10.91
N VAL A 302 7.88 2.22 -9.85
CA VAL A 302 6.83 2.70 -8.95
C VAL A 302 5.80 3.56 -9.70
N PHE A 303 6.24 4.54 -10.49
CA PHE A 303 5.32 5.41 -11.22
C PHE A 303 4.93 4.85 -12.58
N THR A 304 5.87 4.20 -13.29
CA THR A 304 5.61 3.69 -14.64
C THR A 304 4.72 2.44 -14.64
N LYS A 305 4.74 1.67 -13.56
CA LYS A 305 3.97 0.41 -13.43
C LYS A 305 3.05 0.40 -12.22
N ASN A 306 3.59 0.49 -11.00
CA ASN A 306 2.84 0.12 -9.79
C ASN A 306 1.68 1.08 -9.47
N VAL A 307 1.97 2.39 -9.35
CA VAL A 307 0.97 3.42 -9.13
C VAL A 307 -0.03 3.48 -10.30
N SER A 308 0.45 3.35 -11.54
CA SER A 308 -0.41 3.32 -12.72
C SER A 308 -1.38 2.13 -12.70
N ALA A 309 -0.90 0.94 -12.35
CA ALA A 309 -1.71 -0.26 -12.25
C ALA A 309 -2.76 -0.14 -11.13
N GLN A 310 -2.38 0.43 -9.98
CA GLN A 310 -3.29 0.66 -8.87
C GLN A 310 -4.42 1.63 -9.25
N ILE A 311 -4.10 2.75 -9.91
CA ILE A 311 -5.10 3.71 -10.41
C ILE A 311 -6.03 3.01 -11.42
N LYS A 312 -5.48 2.28 -12.40
CA LYS A 312 -6.28 1.53 -13.39
C LYS A 312 -7.21 0.51 -12.73
N HIS A 313 -6.77 -0.14 -11.66
CA HIS A 313 -7.60 -1.05 -10.90
C HIS A 313 -8.82 -0.32 -10.31
N HIS A 314 -8.62 0.83 -9.66
CA HIS A 314 -9.72 1.64 -9.15
C HIS A 314 -10.63 2.16 -10.26
N ASP A 315 -10.07 2.60 -11.39
CA ASP A 315 -10.82 3.03 -12.58
C ASP A 315 -11.68 1.92 -13.20
N THR A 316 -11.31 0.67 -12.97
CA THR A 316 -12.09 -0.48 -13.44
C THR A 316 -13.17 -0.87 -12.42
N VAL A 317 -12.82 -0.99 -11.14
CA VAL A 317 -13.71 -1.55 -10.11
C VAL A 317 -14.79 -0.56 -9.68
N ILE A 318 -14.46 0.72 -9.51
CA ILE A 318 -15.41 1.71 -9.00
C ILE A 318 -16.63 1.89 -9.93
N PRO A 319 -16.46 2.11 -11.24
CA PRO A 319 -17.61 2.26 -12.15
C PRO A 319 -18.52 1.03 -12.17
N LEU A 320 -17.94 -0.18 -12.07
CA LEU A 320 -18.73 -1.41 -11.97
C LEU A 320 -19.57 -1.44 -10.69
N ARG A 321 -19.01 -1.06 -9.53
CA ARG A 321 -19.75 -1.01 -8.27
C ARG A 321 -20.82 0.08 -8.26
N VAL A 322 -20.59 1.21 -8.93
CA VAL A 322 -21.62 2.23 -9.17
C VAL A 322 -22.77 1.63 -9.97
N GLN A 323 -22.48 0.91 -11.06
CA GLN A 323 -23.51 0.30 -11.90
C GLN A 323 -24.31 -0.75 -11.13
N VAL A 324 -23.65 -1.63 -10.38
CA VAL A 324 -24.31 -2.63 -9.53
C VAL A 324 -25.28 -1.99 -8.54
N LEU A 325 -24.89 -0.88 -7.91
CA LEU A 325 -25.79 -0.15 -7.00
C LEU A 325 -26.97 0.47 -7.75
N LYS A 326 -26.76 1.05 -8.93
CA LYS A 326 -27.86 1.57 -9.76
C LYS A 326 -28.84 0.47 -10.15
N ASP A 327 -28.33 -0.68 -10.57
CA ASP A 327 -29.15 -1.83 -10.97
C ASP A 327 -29.94 -2.39 -9.78
N ALA A 328 -29.34 -2.46 -8.59
CA ALA A 328 -30.02 -2.87 -7.37
C ALA A 328 -31.14 -1.89 -6.97
N ILE A 329 -30.91 -0.59 -7.10
CA ILE A 329 -31.94 0.43 -6.87
C ILE A 329 -33.06 0.32 -7.90
N ASP A 330 -32.75 0.10 -9.18
CA ASP A 330 -33.74 -0.02 -10.24
C ASP A 330 -34.63 -1.26 -10.08
N ALA A 331 -34.07 -2.38 -9.61
CA ALA A 331 -34.84 -3.57 -9.27
C ALA A 331 -35.86 -3.27 -8.16
N GLU A 332 -35.43 -2.62 -7.08
CA GLU A 332 -36.31 -2.26 -5.95
C GLU A 332 -37.37 -1.21 -6.33
N LEU A 333 -37.06 -0.28 -7.24
CA LEU A 333 -38.02 0.72 -7.72
C LEU A 333 -39.06 0.14 -8.69
N ALA A 334 -38.76 -0.97 -9.34
CA ALA A 334 -39.65 -1.65 -10.28
C ALA A 334 -40.68 -2.58 -9.59
N GLU A 335 -40.39 -3.02 -8.36
CA GLU A 335 -41.30 -3.78 -7.48
C GLU A 335 -42.29 -2.86 -6.73
#